data_AF-A0AA87WFE0-F1
#
_entry.id   AF-A0AA87WFE0-F1
#
_cell.length_a   1.000
_cell.length_b   1.000
_cell.length_c   1.000
_cell.angle_alpha   90.00
_cell.angle_beta   90.00
_cell.angle_gamma   90.00
#
_symmetry.space_group_name_H-M   'P 1'
#
loop_
_entity.id
_entity.type
_entity.pdbx_description
1 polymer ?
#
loop_
_entity_poly.entity_id
_entity_poly.type
_entity_poly.pdbx_seq_one_letter_code
_entity_poly.pdbx_strand_id
1 'polypeptide(L)'
;MFSSQTPADKLATALSEYQADFEKKLRSQPNPDAEEARQRISRAEQLVRQSGLGKALETLLEHTKYWPSWSKRDDFRKWVGFPVGEVLAKEQRDEKQYRTTSTTVVCFLYGAEQYAIVFTDNGGMSLPDGEYYRSGTVDFVAGRETVLGLNLTQESNEYTSDWRYCGVYALKMGVWSKALLEMASHIRAHSRDTSIRHNDERTIAQAKNISV
;
A
#
# COMPACT_ATOMS: atom_id res chain seq x y z
N MET A 1 35.12 12.88 -53.84
CA MET A 1 34.12 13.92 -53.48
C MET A 1 34.29 14.22 -52.01
N PHE A 2 34.92 15.34 -51.66
CA PHE A 2 35.02 15.79 -50.27
C PHE A 2 33.86 16.74 -50.02
N SER A 3 32.87 16.34 -49.23
CA SER A 3 31.85 17.27 -48.73
C SER A 3 32.53 18.27 -47.81
N SER A 4 32.81 19.46 -48.34
CA SER A 4 33.21 20.61 -47.56
C SER A 4 32.03 21.04 -46.70
N GLN A 5 32.11 20.81 -45.39
CA GLN A 5 31.14 21.32 -44.42
C GLN A 5 30.91 22.81 -44.65
N THR A 6 29.65 23.17 -44.82
CA THR A 6 29.26 24.57 -45.00
C THR A 6 29.46 25.32 -43.68
N PRO A 7 29.60 26.66 -43.72
CA PRO A 7 29.64 27.48 -42.51
C PRO A 7 28.44 27.24 -41.57
N ALA A 8 27.27 26.92 -42.14
CA ALA A 8 26.08 26.56 -41.39
C ALA A 8 26.25 25.23 -40.64
N ASP A 9 26.87 24.22 -41.25
CA ASP A 9 27.13 22.92 -40.59
C ASP A 9 28.10 23.06 -39.40
N LYS A 10 29.11 23.93 -39.55
CA LYS A 10 30.05 24.24 -38.46
C LYS A 10 29.37 24.98 -37.30
N LEU A 11 28.49 25.94 -37.61
CA LEU A 11 27.73 26.67 -36.60
C LEU A 11 26.73 25.75 -35.88
N ALA A 12 26.02 24.89 -36.61
CA ALA A 12 25.09 23.92 -36.05
C ALA A 12 25.81 22.94 -35.09
N THR A 13 27.00 22.47 -35.48
CA THR A 13 27.83 21.61 -34.64
C THR A 13 28.27 22.34 -33.37
N ALA A 14 28.77 23.57 -33.50
CA ALA A 14 29.21 24.38 -32.35
C ALA A 14 28.06 24.71 -31.38
N LEU A 15 26.86 24.98 -31.90
CA LEU A 15 25.67 25.21 -31.08
C LEU A 15 25.20 23.94 -30.37
N SER A 16 25.25 22.79 -31.04
CA SER A 16 24.93 21.49 -30.45
C SER A 16 25.91 21.11 -29.34
N GLU A 17 27.21 21.31 -29.57
CA GLU A 17 28.25 21.11 -28.56
C GLU A 17 28.06 22.04 -27.36
N TYR A 18 27.80 23.33 -27.61
CA TYR A 18 27.53 24.31 -26.56
C TYR A 18 26.28 23.93 -25.74
N GLN A 19 25.20 23.52 -26.40
CA GLN A 19 23.98 23.08 -25.71
C GLN A 19 24.25 21.86 -24.83
N ALA A 20 24.94 20.84 -25.35
CA ALA A 20 25.28 19.65 -24.57
C ALA A 20 26.15 20.00 -23.35
N ASP A 21 27.10 20.91 -23.51
CA ASP A 21 27.98 21.37 -22.42
C ASP A 21 27.23 22.21 -21.39
N PHE A 22 26.28 23.05 -21.83
CA PHE A 22 25.43 23.83 -20.96
C PHE A 22 24.44 22.95 -20.19
N GLU A 23 23.82 21.96 -20.84
CA GLU A 23 22.98 20.96 -20.19
C GLU A 23 23.75 20.14 -19.16
N LYS A 24 25.00 19.78 -19.46
CA LYS A 24 25.90 19.09 -18.52
C LYS A 24 26.25 19.96 -17.30
N LYS A 25 26.37 21.28 -17.48
CA LYS A 25 26.55 22.24 -16.37
C LYS A 25 25.28 22.44 -15.55
N LEU A 26 24.11 22.35 -16.18
CA LEU A 26 22.80 22.38 -15.51
C LEU A 26 22.49 21.10 -14.73
N ARG A 27 23.08 19.95 -15.12
CA ARG A 27 23.00 18.73 -14.33
C ARG A 27 23.74 18.94 -13.01
N SER A 28 22.96 19.16 -11.95
CA SER A 28 23.45 19.14 -10.58
C SER A 28 24.31 17.89 -10.35
N GLN A 29 25.50 18.07 -9.78
CA GLN A 29 26.37 16.94 -9.47
C GLN A 29 25.59 15.91 -8.63
N PRO A 30 25.71 14.61 -8.91
CA PRO A 30 25.03 13.59 -8.12
C PRO A 30 25.44 13.73 -6.67
N ASN A 31 24.47 13.96 -5.78
CA ASN A 31 24.72 13.95 -4.34
C ASN A 31 24.95 12.48 -3.92
N PRO A 32 26.17 12.09 -3.49
CA PRO A 32 26.48 10.71 -3.13
C PRO A 32 25.59 10.18 -2.01
N ASP A 33 25.20 11.04 -1.06
CA ASP A 33 24.30 10.67 0.04
C ASP A 33 22.89 10.32 -0.49
N ALA A 34 22.43 11.03 -1.52
CA ALA A 34 21.15 10.75 -2.16
C ALA A 34 21.18 9.43 -2.94
N GLU A 35 22.32 9.09 -3.55
CA GLU A 35 22.49 7.83 -4.26
C GLU A 35 22.54 6.65 -3.28
N GLU A 36 23.28 6.77 -2.17
CA GLU A 36 23.28 5.76 -1.11
C GLU A 36 21.88 5.56 -0.51
N ALA A 37 21.15 6.65 -0.26
CA ALA A 37 19.77 6.60 0.23
C ALA A 37 18.84 5.87 -0.76
N ARG A 38 18.94 6.16 -2.06
CA ARG A 38 18.16 5.47 -3.11
C ARG A 38 18.47 3.97 -3.15
N GLN A 39 19.73 3.58 -3.04
CA GLN A 39 20.12 2.18 -2.99
C GLN A 39 19.55 1.48 -1.77
N ARG A 40 19.55 2.14 -0.60
CA ARG A 40 18.96 1.61 0.62
C ARG A 40 17.45 1.42 0.51
N ILE A 41 16.74 2.41 -0.04
CA ILE A 41 15.30 2.32 -0.30
C ILE A 41 15.00 1.17 -1.28
N SER A 42 15.72 1.11 -2.40
CA SER A 42 15.53 0.07 -3.42
C SER A 42 15.72 -1.34 -2.85
N ARG A 43 16.73 -1.55 -2.00
CA ARG A 43 16.93 -2.83 -1.29
C ARG A 43 15.78 -3.16 -0.34
N ALA A 44 15.27 -2.17 0.40
CA ALA A 44 14.13 -2.36 1.30
C ALA A 44 12.85 -2.72 0.52
N GLU A 45 12.57 -2.01 -0.58
CA GLU A 45 11.44 -2.30 -1.47
C GLU A 45 11.55 -3.69 -2.08
N GLN A 46 12.73 -4.07 -2.56
CA GLN A 46 12.97 -5.41 -3.09
C GLN A 46 12.71 -6.48 -2.04
N LEU A 47 13.20 -6.30 -0.81
CA LEU A 47 12.98 -7.25 0.28
C LEU A 47 11.50 -7.37 0.62
N VAL A 48 10.79 -6.24 0.81
CA VAL A 48 9.35 -6.22 1.12
C VAL A 48 8.53 -6.89 0.02
N ARG A 49 8.90 -6.69 -1.24
CA ARG A 49 8.26 -7.33 -2.39
C ARG A 49 8.52 -8.83 -2.43
N GLN A 50 9.78 -9.26 -2.33
CA GLN A 50 10.16 -10.67 -2.45
C GLN A 50 9.69 -11.53 -1.27
N SER A 51 9.66 -10.96 -0.07
CA SER A 51 9.15 -11.64 1.13
C SER A 51 7.62 -11.71 1.19
N GLY A 52 6.91 -10.93 0.36
CA GLY A 52 5.45 -10.82 0.39
C GLY A 52 4.91 -9.96 1.54
N LEU A 53 5.76 -9.29 2.32
CA LEU A 53 5.35 -8.44 3.45
C LEU A 53 4.44 -7.29 3.02
N GLY A 54 4.72 -6.67 1.86
CA GLY A 54 3.89 -5.59 1.34
C GLY A 54 2.46 -6.05 1.09
N LYS A 55 2.31 -7.20 0.43
CA LYS A 55 0.99 -7.78 0.15
C LYS A 55 0.29 -8.29 1.40
N ALA A 56 1.05 -8.77 2.39
CA ALA A 56 0.51 -9.19 3.68
C ALA A 56 -0.06 -8.00 4.46
N LEU A 57 0.64 -6.86 4.49
CA LEU A 57 0.14 -5.65 5.13
C LEU A 57 -1.07 -5.05 4.41
N GLU A 58 -1.10 -5.07 3.07
CA GLU A 58 -2.32 -4.72 2.32
C GLU A 58 -3.51 -5.62 2.72
N THR A 59 -3.29 -6.94 2.76
CA THR A 59 -4.33 -7.91 3.12
C THR A 59 -4.87 -7.62 4.53
N LEU A 60 -3.97 -7.32 5.45
CA LEU A 60 -4.31 -7.02 6.83
C LEU A 60 -5.06 -5.67 6.94
N LEU A 61 -4.58 -4.62 6.25
CA LEU A 61 -5.26 -3.33 6.17
C LEU A 61 -6.69 -3.47 5.67
N GLU A 62 -6.87 -4.14 4.54
CA GLU A 62 -8.19 -4.36 3.93
C GLU A 62 -9.14 -5.09 4.89
N HIS A 63 -8.59 -6.01 5.68
CA HIS A 63 -9.34 -6.74 6.69
C HIS A 63 -9.70 -5.87 7.91
N THR A 64 -8.82 -4.96 8.34
CA THR A 64 -8.96 -4.19 9.59
C THR A 64 -9.53 -2.79 9.41
N LYS A 65 -9.57 -2.22 8.20
CA LYS A 65 -9.92 -0.81 7.97
C LYS A 65 -11.31 -0.40 8.49
N TYR A 66 -12.24 -1.35 8.59
CA TYR A 66 -13.59 -1.11 9.11
C TYR A 66 -13.80 -1.51 10.57
N TRP A 67 -12.76 -2.02 11.24
CA TRP A 67 -12.86 -2.46 12.64
C TRP A 67 -13.27 -1.36 13.63
N PRO A 68 -12.94 -0.06 13.46
CA PRO A 68 -13.49 0.99 14.34
C PRO A 68 -15.02 1.01 14.42
N SER A 69 -15.68 0.61 13.33
CA SER A 69 -17.14 0.50 13.26
C SER A 69 -17.62 -0.91 13.60
N TRP A 70 -16.94 -1.95 13.10
CA TRP A 70 -17.39 -3.33 13.23
C TRP A 70 -17.15 -3.95 14.60
N SER A 71 -16.10 -3.54 15.32
CA SER A 71 -15.77 -4.05 16.66
C SER A 71 -16.87 -3.83 17.70
N LYS A 72 -17.81 -2.92 17.42
CA LYS A 72 -18.97 -2.61 18.27
C LYS A 72 -20.15 -3.57 18.07
N ARG A 73 -20.07 -4.48 17.10
CA ARG A 73 -21.14 -5.44 16.77
C ARG A 73 -20.96 -6.73 17.55
N ASP A 74 -22.07 -7.35 17.96
CA ASP A 74 -22.06 -8.64 18.67
C ASP A 74 -21.50 -9.78 17.82
N ASP A 75 -21.64 -9.69 16.50
CA ASP A 75 -21.16 -10.70 15.55
C ASP A 75 -19.72 -10.46 15.06
N PHE A 76 -19.02 -9.42 15.53
CA PHE A 76 -17.69 -9.03 15.08
C PHE A 76 -16.71 -10.21 15.00
N ARG A 77 -16.68 -11.04 16.05
CA ARG A 77 -15.77 -12.19 16.14
C ARG A 77 -15.95 -13.22 15.02
N LYS A 78 -17.14 -13.30 14.40
CA LYS A 78 -17.40 -14.20 13.26
C LYS A 78 -16.73 -13.74 11.98
N TRP A 79 -16.41 -12.45 11.87
CA TRP A 79 -15.85 -11.82 10.68
C TRP A 79 -14.34 -11.61 10.78
N VAL A 80 -13.74 -11.82 11.95
CA VAL A 80 -12.28 -11.75 12.13
C VAL A 80 -11.65 -13.00 11.51
N GLY A 81 -10.79 -12.78 10.52
CA GLY A 81 -10.22 -13.85 9.69
C GLY A 81 -8.96 -14.48 10.27
N PHE A 82 -8.54 -14.12 11.48
CA PHE A 82 -7.37 -14.70 12.16
C PHE A 82 -7.56 -14.71 13.68
N PRO A 83 -6.81 -15.55 14.43
CA PRO A 83 -6.91 -15.61 15.89
C PRO A 83 -6.45 -14.29 16.52
N VAL A 84 -7.39 -13.45 16.92
CA VAL A 84 -7.11 -12.14 17.55
C VAL A 84 -7.60 -12.15 19.00
N GLY A 85 -6.79 -11.59 19.90
CA GLY A 85 -7.16 -11.39 21.30
C GLY A 85 -8.04 -10.15 21.47
N GLU A 86 -7.69 -9.31 22.44
CA GLU A 86 -8.34 -8.00 22.64
C GLU A 86 -8.14 -7.11 21.40
N VAL A 87 -9.16 -6.35 21.03
CA VAL A 87 -9.15 -5.42 19.89
C VAL A 87 -9.64 -4.07 20.38
N LEU A 88 -8.83 -3.03 20.13
CA LEU A 88 -9.18 -1.64 20.37
C LEU A 88 -9.03 -0.89 19.06
N ALA A 89 -10.12 -0.36 18.53
CA ALA A 89 -10.13 0.31 17.24
C ALA A 89 -10.73 1.72 17.37
N LYS A 90 -10.06 2.71 16.79
CA LYS A 90 -10.49 4.11 16.79
C LYS A 90 -10.30 4.70 15.39
N GLU A 91 -11.26 5.51 14.98
CA GLU A 91 -11.14 6.36 13.80
C GLU A 91 -11.16 7.82 14.26
N GLN A 92 -10.27 8.63 13.69
CA GLN A 92 -10.26 10.08 13.83
C GLN A 92 -10.31 10.70 12.44
N ARG A 93 -11.15 11.72 12.26
CA ARG A 93 -11.21 12.50 11.02
C ARG A 93 -10.84 13.93 11.32
N ASP A 94 -9.89 14.44 10.55
CA ASP A 94 -9.47 15.83 10.60
C ASP A 94 -9.85 16.48 9.27
N GLU A 95 -10.79 17.42 9.33
CA GLU A 95 -11.22 18.21 8.17
C GLU A 95 -10.42 19.52 8.12
N LYS A 96 -9.70 19.73 7.01
CA LYS A 96 -9.09 21.00 6.65
C LYS A 96 -9.78 21.54 5.40
N GLN A 97 -9.68 22.85 5.18
CA GLN A 97 -10.43 23.62 4.17
C GLN A 97 -10.45 22.99 2.75
N TYR A 98 -9.43 22.22 2.36
CA TYR A 98 -9.33 21.57 1.05
C TYR A 98 -9.02 20.06 1.11
N ARG A 99 -9.04 19.46 2.30
CA ARG A 99 -8.61 18.07 2.49
C ARG A 99 -9.19 17.46 3.75
N THR A 100 -9.84 16.32 3.62
CA THR A 100 -10.22 15.46 4.74
C THR A 100 -9.20 14.35 4.89
N THR A 101 -8.55 14.28 6.04
CA THR A 101 -7.66 13.17 6.40
C THR A 101 -8.35 12.30 7.44
N SER A 102 -8.37 10.99 7.25
CA SER A 102 -8.85 10.06 8.28
C SER A 102 -7.73 9.16 8.76
N THR A 103 -7.58 9.05 10.07
CA THR A 103 -6.61 8.16 10.71
C THR A 103 -7.36 7.07 11.44
N THR A 104 -7.13 5.83 11.05
CA THR A 104 -7.64 4.63 11.70
C THR A 104 -6.52 3.96 12.47
N VAL A 105 -6.72 3.75 13.76
CA VAL A 105 -5.79 3.04 14.64
C VAL A 105 -6.49 1.79 15.15
N VAL A 106 -5.88 0.63 14.88
CA VAL A 106 -6.38 -0.67 15.34
C VAL A 106 -5.27 -1.35 16.12
N CYS A 107 -5.44 -1.47 17.43
CA CYS A 107 -4.54 -2.20 18.32
C CYS A 107 -5.15 -3.58 18.62
N PHE A 108 -4.33 -4.61 18.59
CA PHE A 108 -4.78 -5.96 18.88
C PHE A 108 -3.67 -6.88 19.40
N LEU A 109 -4.08 -7.96 20.07
CA LEU A 109 -3.18 -9.03 20.47
C LEU A 109 -3.17 -10.17 19.45
N TYR A 110 -1.98 -10.65 19.10
CA TYR A 110 -1.79 -11.88 18.31
C TYR A 110 -0.80 -12.79 19.04
N GLY A 111 -1.31 -13.91 19.58
CA GLY A 111 -0.57 -14.70 20.55
C GLY A 111 -0.35 -13.91 21.85
N ALA A 112 0.89 -13.75 22.26
CA ALA A 112 1.29 -12.97 23.44
C ALA A 112 1.76 -11.54 23.09
N GLU A 113 1.82 -11.20 21.81
CA GLU A 113 2.41 -9.94 21.33
C GLU A 113 1.33 -8.92 20.97
N GLN A 114 1.62 -7.65 21.24
CA GLN A 114 0.75 -6.53 20.88
C GLN A 114 1.20 -5.90 19.57
N TYR A 115 0.24 -5.77 18.66
CA TYR A 115 0.42 -5.11 17.38
C TYR A 115 -0.56 -3.96 17.21
N ALA A 116 -0.21 -3.01 16.35
CA ALA A 116 -1.15 -2.02 15.88
C ALA A 116 -0.99 -1.75 14.38
N ILE A 117 -2.09 -1.36 13.76
CA ILE A 117 -2.13 -0.82 12.41
C ILE A 117 -2.59 0.62 12.52
N VAL A 118 -1.79 1.52 11.96
CA VAL A 118 -2.16 2.93 11.80
C VAL A 118 -2.30 3.19 10.32
N PHE A 119 -3.53 3.40 9.88
CA PHE A 119 -3.85 3.73 8.50
C PHE A 119 -4.24 5.19 8.42
N THR A 120 -3.52 5.96 7.61
CA THR A 120 -3.80 7.36 7.34
C THR A 120 -4.28 7.50 5.91
N ASP A 121 -5.57 7.74 5.75
CA ASP A 121 -6.19 8.09 4.50
C ASP A 121 -6.02 9.58 4.25
N ASN A 122 -5.33 9.88 3.18
CA ASN A 122 -4.91 11.22 2.85
C ASN A 122 -5.99 11.95 2.02
N GLY A 123 -7.19 11.40 1.91
CA GLY A 123 -8.28 11.97 1.13
C GLY A 123 -8.04 11.89 -0.38
N GLY A 124 -9.10 12.17 -1.14
CA GLY A 124 -9.02 12.21 -2.59
C GLY A 124 -8.65 13.60 -3.11
N MET A 125 -7.94 13.61 -4.21
CA MET A 125 -7.67 14.80 -5.01
C MET A 125 -8.32 14.59 -6.37
N SER A 126 -9.16 15.55 -6.78
CA SER A 126 -9.68 15.59 -8.14
C SER A 126 -8.58 16.14 -9.04
N LEU A 127 -8.15 15.34 -10.02
CA LEU A 127 -7.26 15.80 -11.06
C LEU A 127 -8.05 16.62 -12.11
N PRO A 128 -7.39 17.51 -12.88
CA PRO A 128 -8.06 18.36 -13.88
C PRO A 128 -8.78 17.60 -15.00
N ASP A 129 -8.39 16.36 -15.24
CA ASP A 129 -8.98 15.42 -16.21
C ASP A 129 -10.21 14.67 -15.66
N GLY A 130 -10.57 14.91 -14.39
CA GLY A 130 -11.69 14.25 -13.72
C GLY A 130 -11.31 12.93 -13.05
N GLU A 131 -10.05 12.50 -13.09
CA GLU A 131 -9.60 11.32 -12.34
C GLU A 131 -9.58 11.60 -10.83
N TYR A 132 -10.05 10.63 -10.05
CA TYR A 132 -10.07 10.70 -8.59
C TYR A 132 -8.88 9.92 -8.03
N TYR A 133 -7.87 10.63 -7.55
CA TYR A 133 -6.68 10.01 -6.98
C TYR A 133 -6.74 10.04 -5.45
N ARG A 134 -6.63 8.87 -4.82
CA ARG A 134 -6.53 8.77 -3.37
C ARG A 134 -5.21 8.14 -2.97
N SER A 135 -4.58 8.74 -1.98
CA SER A 135 -3.34 8.22 -1.39
C SER A 135 -3.53 7.99 0.10
N GLY A 136 -2.61 7.25 0.69
CA GLY A 136 -2.59 6.99 2.11
C GLY A 136 -1.27 6.39 2.55
N THR A 137 -1.12 6.19 3.84
CA THR A 137 0.00 5.46 4.43
C THR A 137 -0.51 4.42 5.41
N VAL A 138 0.21 3.32 5.55
CA VAL A 138 -0.06 2.33 6.59
C VAL A 138 1.21 1.98 7.34
N ASP A 139 1.14 2.09 8.66
CA ASP A 139 2.15 1.62 9.59
C ASP A 139 1.70 0.32 10.25
N PHE A 140 2.58 -0.67 10.22
CA PHE A 140 2.52 -1.82 11.11
C PHE A 140 3.46 -1.59 12.29
N VAL A 141 2.89 -1.62 13.49
CA VAL A 141 3.56 -1.32 14.75
C VAL A 141 3.65 -2.59 15.57
N ALA A 142 4.84 -2.92 16.04
CA ALA A 142 5.07 -4.01 17.00
C ALA A 142 5.54 -3.39 18.33
N GLY A 143 4.78 -3.62 19.39
CA GLY A 143 4.99 -2.92 20.67
C GLY A 143 4.81 -1.41 20.54
N ARG A 144 5.91 -0.64 20.56
CA ARG A 144 5.90 0.84 20.47
C ARG A 144 6.62 1.38 19.23
N GLU A 145 7.06 0.52 18.32
CA GLU A 145 7.83 0.94 17.16
C GLU A 145 7.12 0.60 15.86
N THR A 146 7.09 1.56 14.92
CA THR A 146 6.77 1.29 13.52
C THR A 146 7.88 0.41 12.93
N VAL A 147 7.51 -0.80 12.55
CA VAL A 147 8.43 -1.81 12.01
C VAL A 147 8.30 -1.97 10.50
N LEU A 148 7.16 -1.61 9.92
CA LEU A 148 6.93 -1.54 8.49
C LEU A 148 5.98 -0.38 8.17
N GLY A 149 6.39 0.50 7.25
CA GLY A 149 5.60 1.64 6.80
C GLY A 149 5.52 1.67 5.29
N LEU A 150 4.30 1.69 4.74
CA LEU A 150 4.03 1.63 3.31
C LEU A 150 3.24 2.85 2.83
N ASN A 151 3.64 3.39 1.68
CA ASN A 151 2.82 4.32 0.92
C ASN A 151 1.78 3.54 0.13
N LEU A 152 0.55 4.03 0.10
CA LEU A 152 -0.58 3.41 -0.55
C LEU A 152 -1.23 4.35 -1.56
N THR A 153 -1.77 3.74 -2.61
CA THR A 153 -2.68 4.37 -3.57
C THR A 153 -3.95 3.55 -3.64
N GLN A 154 -5.09 4.24 -3.74
CA GLN A 154 -6.35 3.55 -3.97
C GLN A 154 -6.50 3.35 -5.47
N GLU A 155 -6.56 2.08 -5.89
CA GLU A 155 -6.94 1.74 -7.25
C GLU A 155 -8.44 1.42 -7.25
N SER A 156 -9.22 2.24 -7.93
CA SER A 156 -10.65 1.99 -8.17
C SER A 156 -10.86 1.43 -9.57
N ASN A 157 -11.60 0.34 -9.67
CA ASN A 157 -12.21 -0.13 -10.91
C ASN A 157 -13.75 -0.10 -10.76
N GLU A 158 -14.50 -0.57 -11.77
CA GLU A 158 -15.99 -0.57 -11.74
C GLU A 158 -16.60 -1.34 -10.56
N TYR A 159 -15.85 -2.24 -9.91
CA TYR A 159 -16.39 -3.20 -8.92
C TYR A 159 -15.72 -3.12 -7.55
N THR A 160 -14.47 -2.64 -7.46
CA THR A 160 -13.70 -2.62 -6.22
C THR A 160 -12.85 -1.35 -6.08
N SER A 161 -12.51 -1.03 -4.84
CA SER A 161 -11.64 0.08 -4.50
C SER A 161 -10.67 -0.37 -3.41
N ASP A 162 -9.54 -0.93 -3.86
CA ASP A 162 -8.56 -1.59 -3.00
C ASP A 162 -7.34 -0.69 -2.81
N TRP A 163 -6.80 -0.68 -1.60
CA TRP A 163 -5.53 -0.03 -1.34
C TRP A 163 -4.36 -0.92 -1.80
N ARG A 164 -3.48 -0.35 -2.62
CA ARG A 164 -2.26 -1.00 -3.11
C ARG A 164 -1.04 -0.23 -2.64
N TYR A 165 -0.02 -0.93 -2.15
CA TYR A 165 1.22 -0.30 -1.77
C TYR A 165 2.03 0.06 -3.01
N CYS A 166 2.59 1.26 -3.01
CA CYS A 166 3.41 1.79 -4.08
C CYS A 166 4.85 2.09 -3.64
N GLY A 167 5.14 2.07 -2.34
CA GLY A 167 6.49 2.31 -1.83
C GLY A 167 6.66 1.99 -0.35
N VAL A 168 7.91 1.93 0.10
CA VAL A 168 8.29 1.65 1.49
C VAL A 168 8.99 2.88 2.08
N TYR A 169 8.54 3.37 3.23
CA TYR A 169 9.21 4.47 3.95
C TYR A 169 9.79 4.06 5.30
N ALA A 170 9.39 2.92 5.85
CA ALA A 170 9.97 2.37 7.08
C ALA A 170 10.09 0.85 7.00
N LEU A 171 11.22 0.30 7.43
CA LEU A 171 11.44 -1.14 7.55
C LEU A 171 12.47 -1.44 8.64
N LYS A 172 12.07 -2.21 9.63
CA LYS A 172 12.93 -2.77 10.68
C LYS A 172 12.66 -4.27 10.79
N MET A 173 13.50 -5.10 10.20
CA MET A 173 13.29 -6.56 10.20
C MET A 173 13.27 -7.14 11.62
N GLY A 174 12.40 -8.12 11.86
CA GLY A 174 12.27 -8.75 13.16
C GLY A 174 11.25 -9.90 13.17
N VAL A 175 11.01 -10.48 14.35
CA VAL A 175 10.10 -11.63 14.53
C VAL A 175 8.66 -11.32 14.08
N TRP A 176 8.25 -10.05 14.16
CA TRP A 176 6.94 -9.57 13.69
C TRP A 176 6.66 -9.91 12.23
N SER A 177 7.68 -10.05 11.38
CA SER A 177 7.51 -10.34 9.95
C SER A 177 6.81 -11.69 9.74
N LYS A 178 7.12 -12.68 10.59
CA LYS A 178 6.43 -13.98 10.58
C LYS A 178 4.95 -13.84 10.93
N ALA A 179 4.65 -13.13 12.03
CA ALA A 179 3.28 -12.92 12.49
C ALA A 179 2.42 -12.22 11.41
N LEU A 180 2.97 -11.22 10.72
CA LEU A 180 2.29 -10.54 9.61
C LEU A 180 1.92 -11.51 8.48
N LEU A 181 2.85 -12.38 8.07
CA LEU A 181 2.60 -13.38 7.03
C LEU A 181 1.56 -14.44 7.46
N GLU A 182 1.58 -14.86 8.72
CA GLU A 182 0.62 -15.80 9.29
C GLU A 182 -0.79 -15.20 9.33
N MET A 183 -0.93 -13.97 9.84
CA MET A 183 -2.21 -13.25 9.87
C MET A 183 -2.80 -13.10 8.47
N ALA A 184 -2.01 -12.68 7.48
CA ALA A 184 -2.47 -12.56 6.10
C ALA A 184 -2.89 -13.92 5.49
N SER A 185 -2.21 -15.00 5.86
CA SER A 185 -2.55 -16.35 5.39
C SER A 185 -3.87 -16.83 5.99
N HIS A 186 -4.10 -16.60 7.28
CA HIS A 186 -5.37 -16.87 7.93
C HIS A 186 -6.53 -16.12 7.28
N ILE A 187 -6.36 -14.81 7.03
CA ILE A 187 -7.38 -13.99 6.37
C ILE A 187 -7.75 -14.57 5.00
N ARG A 188 -6.76 -14.94 4.19
CA ARG A 188 -7.00 -15.53 2.86
C ARG A 188 -7.73 -16.87 2.94
N ALA A 189 -7.37 -17.73 3.89
CA ALA A 189 -8.06 -18.99 4.12
C ALA A 189 -9.53 -18.74 4.52
N HIS A 190 -9.76 -17.84 5.48
CA HIS A 190 -11.10 -17.48 5.94
C HIS A 190 -11.98 -16.90 4.83
N SER A 191 -11.44 -16.02 3.99
CA SER A 191 -12.17 -15.49 2.83
C SER A 191 -12.54 -16.59 1.83
N ARG A 192 -11.64 -17.54 1.55
CA ARG A 192 -11.93 -18.68 0.66
C ARG A 192 -13.03 -19.57 1.21
N ASP A 193 -12.96 -19.93 2.48
CA ASP A 193 -13.97 -20.78 3.13
C ASP A 193 -15.34 -20.12 3.10
N THR A 194 -15.39 -18.80 3.33
CA THR A 194 -16.64 -18.02 3.26
C THR A 194 -17.23 -18.02 1.84
N SER A 195 -16.40 -17.85 0.81
CA SER A 195 -16.83 -17.92 -0.58
C SER A 195 -17.33 -19.31 -0.98
N ILE A 196 -16.65 -20.37 -0.57
CA ILE A 196 -17.06 -21.76 -0.82
C ILE A 196 -18.42 -22.01 -0.17
N ARG A 197 -18.58 -21.69 1.12
CA ARG A 197 -19.84 -21.88 1.83
C ARG A 197 -21.01 -21.15 1.16
N HIS A 198 -20.79 -19.90 0.75
CA HIS A 198 -21.82 -19.13 0.05
C HIS A 198 -22.21 -19.75 -1.30
N ASN A 199 -21.23 -20.26 -2.04
CA ASN A 199 -21.48 -20.96 -3.28
C ASN A 199 -22.25 -22.27 -3.06
N ASP A 200 -21.86 -23.06 -2.05
CA ASP A 200 -22.52 -24.31 -1.69
C ASP A 200 -23.98 -24.07 -1.26
N GLU A 201 -24.23 -23.05 -0.42
CA GLU A 201 -25.59 -22.63 -0.02
C GLU A 201 -26.43 -22.26 -1.25
N ARG A 202 -25.86 -21.52 -2.19
CA ARG A 202 -26.51 -21.15 -3.44
C ARG A 202 -26.80 -22.38 -4.32
N THR A 203 -25.84 -23.29 -4.46
CA THR A 203 -26.01 -24.53 -5.23
C THR A 203 -27.08 -25.43 -4.62
N ILE A 204 -27.11 -25.57 -3.29
CA ILE A 204 -28.16 -26.33 -2.58
C ILE A 204 -29.53 -25.67 -2.79
N ALA A 205 -29.62 -24.34 -2.69
CA ALA A 205 -30.87 -23.62 -2.95
C ALA A 205 -31.34 -23.78 -4.40
N GLN A 206 -30.44 -23.75 -5.37
CA GLN A 206 -30.76 -24.02 -6.78
C GLN A 206 -31.21 -25.46 -6.99
N ALA A 207 -30.53 -26.44 -6.40
CA ALA A 207 -30.90 -27.85 -6.49
C ALA A 207 -32.31 -28.12 -5.95
N LYS A 208 -32.72 -27.44 -4.87
CA LYS A 208 -34.10 -27.52 -4.34
C LYS A 208 -35.18 -27.02 -5.30
N ASN A 209 -34.80 -26.15 -6.24
CA ASN A 209 -35.73 -25.59 -7.24
C ASN A 209 -35.73 -26.37 -8.57
N ILE A 210 -34.90 -27.41 -8.70
CA ILE A 210 -34.84 -28.27 -9.88
C ILE A 210 -35.45 -29.61 -9.50
N SER A 211 -36.60 -29.95 -10.11
CA SER A 211 -37.22 -31.28 -10.02
C SER A 211 -36.96 -32.02 -11.33
N VAL A 212 -36.22 -33.14 -11.27
CA VAL A 212 -36.03 -34.09 -12.38
C VAL A 212 -36.68 -35.40 -12.00
#